data_AF-A0A2S7K043-F1
#
_entry.id   AF-A0A2S7K043-F1
#
_cell.length_a   1.000
_cell.length_b   1.000
_cell.length_c   1.000
_cell.angle_alpha   90.00
_cell.angle_beta   90.00
_cell.angle_gamma   90.00
#
_symmetry.space_group_name_H-M   'P 1'
#
loop_
_entity.id
_entity.type
_entity.pdbx_description
1 polymer ?
#
loop_
_entity_poly.entity_id
_entity_poly.type
_entity_poly.pdbx_seq_one_letter_code
_entity_poly.pdbx_strand_id
1 'polypeptide(L)'
;MTFRIFPISRRFLLSLAPLAGLFAAGCASDGNLAELRESPGFTAGYGDGCATATEEDKSFSTRTERDSYAFENDAAYRAGWRQGYLECSTQTPEAKDGGRILGERNEY
;
A
#
# COMPACT_ATOMS: atom_id res chain seq x y z
N MET A 1 38.14 -37.15 -18.33
CA MET A 1 37.94 -36.83 -16.90
C MET A 1 36.52 -37.24 -16.54
N THR A 2 36.37 -38.32 -15.77
CA THR A 2 35.08 -38.95 -15.48
C THR A 2 34.75 -38.70 -14.01
N PHE A 3 33.74 -37.87 -13.73
CA PHE A 3 33.30 -37.57 -12.37
C PHE A 3 32.63 -38.81 -11.76
N ARG A 4 33.15 -39.28 -10.62
CA ARG A 4 32.51 -40.34 -9.83
C ARG A 4 31.44 -39.71 -8.95
N ILE A 5 30.19 -40.10 -9.18
CA ILE A 5 29.04 -39.79 -8.31
C ILE A 5 29.17 -40.67 -7.06
N PHE A 6 29.39 -40.05 -5.90
CA PHE A 6 29.36 -40.74 -4.60
C PHE A 6 27.90 -41.06 -4.22
N PRO A 7 27.60 -42.27 -3.72
CA PRO A 7 26.26 -42.62 -3.29
C PRO A 7 25.90 -41.86 -2.01
N ILE A 8 25.00 -40.88 -2.13
CA ILE A 8 24.43 -40.13 -1.02
C ILE A 8 23.66 -41.10 -0.12
N SER A 9 24.21 -41.35 1.06
CA SER A 9 23.64 -42.23 2.05
C SER A 9 22.26 -41.74 2.50
N ARG A 10 21.24 -42.59 2.34
CA ARG A 10 19.81 -42.38 2.70
C ARG A 10 19.56 -41.98 4.17
N ARG A 11 20.59 -42.05 5.03
CA ARG A 11 20.53 -41.65 6.45
C ARG A 11 20.82 -40.16 6.68
N PHE A 12 21.44 -39.47 5.72
CA PHE A 12 21.76 -38.05 5.84
C PHE A 12 20.57 -37.13 5.49
N LEU A 13 19.55 -37.68 4.81
CA LEU A 13 18.35 -36.94 4.39
C LEU A 13 17.31 -36.75 5.52
N LEU A 14 17.46 -37.40 6.66
CA LEU A 14 16.46 -37.37 7.75
C LEU A 14 16.79 -36.37 8.88
N SER A 15 17.92 -35.65 8.80
CA SER A 15 18.37 -34.76 9.88
C SER A 15 18.14 -33.25 9.64
N LEU A 16 17.61 -32.87 8.47
CA LEU A 16 17.37 -31.46 8.08
C LEU A 16 15.89 -31.06 8.07
N ALA A 17 14.99 -31.92 8.54
CA ALA A 17 13.55 -31.72 8.43
C ALA A 17 12.90 -30.67 9.37
N PRO A 18 13.43 -30.25 10.54
CA PRO A 18 12.62 -29.42 11.43
C PRO A 18 12.74 -27.90 11.17
N LEU A 19 13.66 -27.42 10.32
CA LEU A 19 13.86 -25.97 10.13
C LEU A 19 13.01 -25.31 9.03
N ALA A 20 12.26 -26.07 8.24
CA ALA A 20 11.51 -25.53 7.10
C ALA A 20 10.07 -25.05 7.43
N GLY A 21 9.62 -25.18 8.69
CA GLY A 21 8.24 -24.89 9.07
C GLY A 21 7.91 -23.46 9.51
N LEU A 22 8.91 -22.59 9.71
CA LEU A 22 8.72 -21.29 10.39
C LEU A 22 8.48 -20.09 9.45
N PHE A 23 8.45 -20.26 8.14
CA PHE A 23 8.29 -19.13 7.19
C PHE A 23 6.87 -18.92 6.65
N ALA A 24 5.86 -19.64 7.14
CA ALA A 24 4.50 -19.58 6.58
C ALA A 24 3.49 -18.72 7.36
N ALA A 25 3.90 -17.98 8.40
CA ALA A 25 2.98 -17.20 9.26
C ALA A 25 2.86 -15.70 8.86
N GLY A 26 2.82 -15.38 7.56
CA GLY A 26 2.85 -13.98 7.08
C GLY A 26 1.69 -13.50 6.21
N CYS A 27 0.82 -14.39 5.70
CA CYS A 27 -0.28 -14.00 4.80
C CYS A 27 -1.64 -14.12 5.49
N ALA A 28 -1.93 -13.26 6.45
CA ALA A 28 -3.27 -13.12 7.01
C ALA A 28 -3.63 -11.64 7.10
N SER A 29 -4.08 -11.04 6.01
CA SER A 29 -4.57 -9.64 6.06
C SER A 29 -5.78 -9.32 5.17
N ASP A 30 -6.21 -10.21 4.28
CA ASP A 30 -7.32 -9.87 3.37
C ASP A 30 -8.71 -10.37 3.79
N GLY A 31 -8.77 -11.37 4.67
CA GLY A 31 -10.03 -12.03 5.04
C GLY A 31 -11.05 -11.16 5.79
N ASN A 32 -10.64 -10.01 6.34
CA ASN A 32 -11.51 -9.10 7.11
C ASN A 32 -11.87 -7.82 6.34
N LEU A 33 -11.20 -7.54 5.22
CA LEU A 33 -11.36 -6.27 4.48
C LEU A 33 -12.74 -6.13 3.81
N ALA A 34 -13.34 -7.25 3.39
CA ALA A 34 -14.69 -7.27 2.83
C ALA A 34 -15.74 -6.88 3.88
N GLU A 35 -15.60 -7.35 5.12
CA GLU A 35 -16.52 -7.00 6.21
C GLU A 35 -16.32 -5.55 6.67
N LEU A 36 -15.06 -5.10 6.76
CA LEU A 36 -14.76 -3.70 7.08
C LEU A 36 -15.34 -2.73 6.05
N ARG A 37 -15.38 -3.10 4.76
CA ARG A 37 -15.95 -2.28 3.67
C ARG A 37 -17.42 -1.92 3.87
N GLU A 38 -18.19 -2.74 4.58
CA GLU A 38 -19.61 -2.49 4.83
C GLU A 38 -19.84 -1.56 6.03
N SER A 39 -18.79 -1.29 6.81
CA SER A 39 -18.88 -0.41 7.98
C SER A 39 -18.97 1.07 7.60
N PRO A 40 -19.66 1.91 8.40
CA PRO A 40 -19.71 3.35 8.16
C PRO A 40 -18.33 4.03 8.31
N GLY A 41 -17.48 3.50 9.20
CA GLY A 41 -16.12 4.00 9.41
C GLY A 41 -15.28 3.90 8.14
N PHE A 42 -15.41 2.80 7.39
CA PHE A 42 -14.72 2.62 6.12
C PHE A 42 -15.07 3.70 5.10
N THR A 43 -16.36 4.03 4.93
CA THR A 43 -16.79 5.07 3.98
C THR A 43 -16.24 6.45 4.35
N ALA A 44 -16.26 6.79 5.64
CA ALA A 44 -15.68 8.06 6.12
C ALA A 44 -14.16 8.10 5.85
N GLY A 45 -13.45 7.04 6.24
CA GLY A 45 -12.02 6.92 5.99
C GLY A 45 -11.68 7.01 4.51
N TYR A 46 -12.44 6.32 3.65
CA TYR A 46 -12.25 6.33 2.20
C TYR A 46 -12.33 7.75 1.62
N GLY A 47 -13.33 8.53 2.02
CA GLY A 47 -13.48 9.93 1.59
C GLY A 47 -12.28 10.80 2.00
N ASP A 48 -11.86 10.70 3.25
CA ASP A 48 -10.70 11.42 3.79
C ASP A 48 -9.38 11.01 3.11
N GLY A 49 -9.23 9.72 2.79
CA GLY A 49 -8.10 9.20 2.02
C GLY A 49 -8.02 9.80 0.62
N CYS A 50 -9.15 9.89 -0.08
CA CYS A 50 -9.22 10.54 -1.39
C CYS A 50 -8.97 12.06 -1.32
N ALA A 51 -9.50 12.72 -0.30
CA ALA A 51 -9.24 14.14 -0.08
C ALA A 51 -7.74 14.38 0.16
N THR A 52 -7.08 13.53 0.95
CA THR A 52 -5.62 13.58 1.13
C THR A 52 -4.88 13.44 -0.19
N ALA A 53 -5.21 12.43 -1.00
CA ALA A 53 -4.56 12.24 -2.30
C ALA A 53 -4.71 13.48 -3.21
N THR A 54 -5.90 14.08 -3.24
CA THR A 54 -6.17 15.30 -4.00
C THR A 54 -5.40 16.51 -3.48
N GLU A 55 -5.19 16.61 -2.16
CA GLU A 55 -4.35 17.65 -1.58
C GLU A 55 -2.88 17.46 -1.96
N GLU A 56 -2.38 16.23 -2.00
CA GLU A 56 -0.98 15.94 -2.39
C GLU A 56 -0.67 16.27 -3.86
N ASP A 57 -1.66 16.18 -4.76
CA ASP A 57 -1.50 16.60 -6.16
C ASP A 57 -1.28 18.12 -6.32
N LYS A 58 -1.64 18.92 -5.31
CA LYS A 58 -1.41 20.37 -5.34
C LYS A 58 0.05 20.69 -5.02
N SER A 59 0.69 21.48 -5.88
CA SER A 59 2.05 21.96 -5.65
C SER A 59 2.21 22.61 -4.26
N PHE A 60 3.17 22.12 -3.48
CA PHE A 60 3.52 22.60 -2.13
C PHE A 60 2.49 22.35 -1.02
N SER A 61 1.45 21.56 -1.25
CA SER A 61 0.56 21.14 -0.17
C SER A 61 1.25 20.16 0.77
N THR A 62 0.97 20.29 2.07
CA THR A 62 1.35 19.34 3.12
C THR A 62 0.12 18.87 3.90
N ARG A 63 -1.07 19.17 3.36
CA ARG A 63 -2.35 18.92 4.03
C ARG A 63 -2.68 17.44 3.93
N THR A 64 -2.99 16.84 5.09
CA THR A 64 -3.50 15.47 5.19
C THR A 64 -4.88 15.53 5.82
N GLU A 65 -5.88 15.08 5.08
CA GLU A 65 -7.25 14.96 5.58
C GLU A 65 -7.40 13.60 6.23
N ARG A 66 -7.31 13.59 7.57
CA ARG A 66 -7.39 12.37 8.37
C ARG A 66 -7.78 12.68 9.80
N ASP A 67 -8.87 12.10 10.26
CA ASP A 67 -9.21 12.07 11.69
C ASP A 67 -8.21 11.16 12.42
N SER A 68 -7.37 11.76 13.27
CA SER A 68 -6.33 11.03 14.00
C SER A 68 -6.90 10.01 14.97
N TYR A 69 -7.98 10.36 15.67
CA TYR A 69 -8.59 9.48 16.65
C TYR A 69 -9.23 8.25 15.98
N ALA A 70 -9.99 8.45 14.90
CA ALA A 70 -10.58 7.37 14.14
C ALA A 70 -9.50 6.54 13.44
N PHE A 71 -8.44 7.16 12.91
CA PHE A 71 -7.34 6.42 12.31
C PHE A 71 -6.62 5.48 13.29
N GLU A 72 -6.54 5.86 14.57
CA GLU A 72 -5.93 5.03 15.60
C GLU A 72 -6.91 3.96 16.11
N ASN A 73 -8.17 4.34 16.36
CA ASN A 73 -9.11 3.52 17.13
C ASN A 73 -10.13 2.74 16.28
N ASP A 74 -10.34 3.11 15.02
CA ASP A 74 -11.27 2.44 14.10
C ASP A 74 -10.50 1.77 12.95
N ALA A 75 -10.48 0.43 13.00
CA ALA A 75 -9.82 -0.39 11.99
C ALA A 75 -10.44 -0.23 10.60
N ALA A 76 -11.75 0.02 10.53
CA ALA A 76 -12.47 0.17 9.29
C ALA A 76 -12.21 1.53 8.67
N TYR A 77 -12.22 2.60 9.48
CA TYR A 77 -11.77 3.93 9.04
C TYR A 77 -10.34 3.89 8.50
N ARG A 78 -9.42 3.27 9.23
CA ARG A 78 -8.02 3.14 8.79
C ARG A 78 -7.88 2.34 7.49
N ALA A 79 -8.66 1.27 7.32
CA ALA A 79 -8.69 0.50 6.08
C ALA A 79 -9.26 1.33 4.92
N GLY A 80 -10.37 2.02 5.15
CA GLY A 80 -11.00 2.93 4.18
C GLY A 80 -10.04 4.01 3.72
N TRP A 81 -9.39 4.71 4.64
CA TRP A 81 -8.43 5.78 4.35
C TRP A 81 -7.29 5.31 3.46
N ARG A 82 -6.71 4.14 3.74
CA ARG A 82 -5.63 3.57 2.91
C ARG A 82 -6.13 3.22 1.51
N GLN A 83 -7.32 2.64 1.40
CA GLN A 83 -7.89 2.28 0.10
C GLN A 83 -8.22 3.52 -0.73
N GLY A 84 -8.92 4.50 -0.15
CA GLY A 84 -9.28 5.74 -0.83
C GLY A 84 -8.06 6.53 -1.29
N TYR A 85 -7.02 6.63 -0.44
CA TYR A 85 -5.75 7.26 -0.82
C TYR A 85 -5.11 6.57 -2.04
N LEU A 86 -5.01 5.24 -2.05
CA LEU A 86 -4.41 4.50 -3.18
C LEU A 86 -5.24 4.63 -4.46
N GLU A 87 -6.56 4.55 -4.37
CA GLU A 87 -7.44 4.66 -5.53
C GLU A 87 -7.39 6.07 -6.12
N CYS A 88 -7.42 7.11 -5.29
CA CYS A 88 -7.42 8.50 -5.75
C CYS A 88 -6.02 9.05 -6.10
N SER A 89 -4.92 8.48 -5.57
CA SER A 89 -3.55 8.90 -5.91
C SER A 89 -3.06 8.39 -7.27
N THR A 90 -3.69 7.34 -7.83
CA THR A 90 -3.32 6.80 -9.16
C THR A 90 -3.88 7.61 -10.33
N GLN A 91 -4.58 8.72 -10.05
CA GLN A 91 -5.02 9.66 -11.07
C GLN A 91 -3.81 10.47 -11.53
N THR A 92 -3.04 9.94 -12.49
CA THR A 92 -2.05 10.74 -13.22
C THR A 92 -2.73 12.02 -13.68
N PRO A 93 -2.27 13.22 -13.30
CA PRO A 93 -2.89 14.45 -13.78
C PRO A 93 -2.88 14.39 -15.31
N GLU A 94 -4.07 14.42 -15.92
CA GLU A 94 -4.17 14.57 -17.36
C GLU A 94 -3.33 15.80 -17.71
N ALA A 95 -2.41 15.66 -18.67
CA ALA A 95 -1.48 16.72 -19.10
C ALA A 95 -2.18 17.99 -19.66
N LYS A 96 -3.49 18.13 -19.47
CA LYS A 96 -4.36 19.24 -19.88
C LYS A 96 -4.50 20.34 -18.85
N ASP A 97 -3.94 20.18 -17.65
CA ASP A 97 -3.81 21.28 -16.70
C ASP A 97 -2.60 22.11 -17.10
N GLY A 98 -2.77 22.85 -18.20
CA GLY A 98 -1.75 23.63 -18.90
C GLY A 98 -0.72 24.18 -17.93
N GLY A 99 0.44 23.53 -17.88
CA GLY A 99 1.55 23.89 -17.02
C GLY A 99 1.83 25.36 -17.23
N ARG A 100 1.42 26.17 -16.25
CA ARG A 100 1.63 27.61 -16.28
C ARG A 100 3.12 27.81 -16.13
N ILE A 101 3.81 27.93 -17.26
CA ILE A 101 5.21 28.30 -17.36
C ILE A 101 5.40 29.55 -16.50
N LEU A 102 6.03 29.38 -15.34
CA LEU A 102 6.45 30.49 -14.51
C LEU A 102 7.60 31.18 -15.24
N GLY A 103 7.26 32.17 -16.07
CA GLY A 103 8.21 33.16 -16.58
C GLY A 103 8.36 33.21 -18.09
N GLU A 104 7.32 33.62 -18.81
CA GLU A 104 7.57 34.45 -20.00
C GLU A 104 7.96 35.85 -19.50
N ARG A 105 9.27 36.06 -19.33
CA ARG A 105 9.80 37.43 -19.26
C ARG A 105 9.57 38.05 -20.62
N ASN A 106 8.58 38.94 -20.71
CA ASN A 106 8.51 39.92 -21.79
C ASN A 106 9.74 40.82 -21.67
N GLU A 107 10.76 40.53 -22.48
CA GLU A 107 11.84 41.46 -22.73
C GLU A 107 11.30 42.60 -23.60
N TYR A 108 11.57 43.83 -23.17
CA TYR A 108 11.05 45.09 -23.72
C TYR A 108 11.51 45.37 -25.15
#